data_AF-A0A3N7F215-F1
#
_entry.id   AF-A0A3N7F215-F1
#
_cell.length_a   1.000
_cell.length_b   1.000
_cell.length_c   1.000
_cell.angle_alpha   90.00
_cell.angle_beta   90.00
_cell.angle_gamma   90.00
#
_symmetry.space_group_name_H-M   'P 1'
#
loop_
_entity.id
_entity.type
_entity.pdbx_description
1 polymer ?
#
loop_
_entity_poly.entity_id
_entity_poly.type
_entity_poly.pdbx_seq_one_letter_code
_entity_poly.pdbx_strand_id
1 'polypeptide(L)'
;MKKNYEDVPQWWFYSLLIIVIALTLLTCEGFGKQLQLPYWGVLLAVGLALMFTLPVGVLAATTNQQPELNVITELIIGYMYPGRLLANVTFKNYGYTSMSQAISFLSDFKLGHYMKIPPKSMFVVQIVGTLISSSVYFGTGWWLLTSVENICDPSKLPEGSQWTCPGVDVFYNASVIWGVVGPMRMFGRLGLYSKMNYFFLVGLLAPVPVWIYILSQVPGEDVDQVH
;
A
#
# COMPACT_ATOMS: atom_id res chain seq x y z
N MET A 1 4.64 -18.85 28.85
CA MET A 1 3.29 -19.21 28.38
C MET A 1 3.27 -20.68 28.02
N LYS A 2 2.32 -21.48 28.53
CA LYS A 2 2.23 -22.90 28.19
C LYS A 2 1.96 -23.06 26.69
N LYS A 3 2.76 -23.92 26.05
CA LYS A 3 2.78 -24.29 24.63
C LYS A 3 1.52 -25.08 24.22
N ASN A 4 0.33 -24.51 24.49
CA ASN A 4 -0.96 -25.21 24.35
C ASN A 4 -1.51 -25.17 22.91
N TYR A 5 -0.99 -24.28 22.07
CA TYR A 5 -1.37 -24.19 20.66
C TYR A 5 -0.17 -24.46 19.78
N GLU A 6 -0.37 -25.26 18.74
CA GLU A 6 0.63 -25.43 17.70
C GLU A 6 0.75 -24.15 16.89
N ASP A 7 1.99 -23.66 16.75
CA ASP A 7 2.28 -22.51 15.90
C ASP A 7 1.90 -22.81 14.44
N VAL A 8 1.60 -21.76 13.70
CA VAL A 8 1.34 -21.88 12.26
C VAL A 8 2.65 -22.25 11.57
N PRO A 9 2.69 -23.34 10.79
CA PRO A 9 3.89 -23.70 10.06
C PRO A 9 4.28 -22.57 9.10
N GLN A 10 5.55 -22.14 9.13
CA GLN A 10 6.02 -21.06 8.27
C GLN A 10 5.80 -21.34 6.77
N TRP A 11 5.78 -22.62 6.37
CA TRP A 11 5.51 -23.03 4.99
C TRP A 11 4.12 -22.60 4.49
N TRP A 12 3.13 -22.41 5.36
CA TRP A 12 1.80 -21.91 4.97
C TRP A 12 1.93 -20.50 4.38
N PHE A 13 2.68 -19.62 5.06
CA PHE A 13 2.94 -18.25 4.61
C PHE A 13 3.76 -18.23 3.31
N TYR A 14 4.82 -19.03 3.22
CA TYR A 14 5.62 -19.09 1.98
C TYR A 14 4.81 -19.64 0.80
N SER A 15 3.97 -20.67 1.01
CA SER A 15 3.11 -21.19 -0.04
C SER A 15 2.10 -20.15 -0.53
N LEU A 16 1.47 -19.42 0.40
CA LEU A 16 0.52 -18.36 0.06
C LEU A 16 1.20 -17.24 -0.72
N LEU A 17 2.38 -16.81 -0.27
CA LEU A 17 3.16 -15.76 -0.93
C LEU A 17 3.51 -16.16 -2.37
N ILE A 18 4.01 -17.38 -2.57
CA ILE A 18 4.36 -17.90 -3.91
C ILE A 18 3.13 -17.96 -4.82
N ILE A 19 2.00 -18.48 -4.31
CA ILE A 19 0.75 -18.56 -5.07
C ILE A 19 0.27 -17.16 -5.49
N VAL A 20 0.26 -16.20 -4.57
CA VAL A 20 -0.21 -14.83 -4.84
C VAL A 20 0.72 -14.10 -5.80
N ILE A 21 2.04 -14.28 -5.71
CA ILE A 21 2.99 -13.73 -6.68
C ILE A 21 2.75 -14.34 -8.07
N ALA A 22 2.54 -15.65 -8.17
CA ALA A 22 2.25 -16.32 -9.43
C ALA A 22 0.93 -15.80 -10.07
N LEU A 23 -0.12 -15.64 -9.27
CA LEU A 23 -1.39 -15.06 -9.72
C LEU A 23 -1.22 -13.60 -10.16
N THR A 24 -0.38 -12.84 -9.48
CA THR A 24 -0.06 -11.45 -9.83
C THR A 24 0.67 -11.36 -11.18
N LEU A 25 1.64 -12.24 -11.41
CA LEU A 25 2.34 -12.33 -12.70
C LEU A 25 1.38 -12.77 -13.82
N LEU A 26 0.52 -13.75 -13.57
CA LEU A 26 -0.50 -14.19 -14.52
C LEU A 26 -1.51 -13.11 -14.86
N THR A 27 -1.91 -12.27 -13.90
CA THR A 27 -2.85 -11.17 -14.16
C THR A 27 -2.19 -10.01 -14.91
N CYS A 28 -0.91 -9.71 -14.65
CA CYS A 28 -0.19 -8.63 -15.32
C CYS A 28 0.24 -8.99 -16.77
N GLU A 29 0.77 -10.19 -16.98
CA GLU A 29 1.22 -10.64 -18.32
C GLU A 29 0.12 -11.39 -19.09
N GLY A 30 -0.82 -12.02 -18.38
CA GLY A 30 -2.00 -12.65 -18.98
C GLY A 30 -3.04 -11.62 -19.43
N PHE A 31 -4.14 -12.11 -20.02
CA PHE A 31 -5.25 -11.28 -20.52
C PHE A 31 -4.82 -10.15 -21.49
N GLY A 32 -3.73 -10.35 -22.25
CA GLY A 32 -3.30 -9.41 -23.29
C GLY A 32 -2.61 -8.15 -22.78
N LYS A 33 -1.92 -8.20 -21.62
CA LYS A 33 -1.14 -7.08 -21.05
C LYS A 33 -1.99 -5.83 -20.77
N GLN A 34 -3.25 -6.01 -20.41
CA GLN A 34 -4.18 -4.92 -20.11
C GLN A 34 -3.69 -4.00 -18.99
N LEU A 35 -3.04 -4.56 -17.95
CA LEU A 35 -2.49 -3.78 -16.83
C LEU A 35 -1.19 -3.03 -17.19
N GLN A 36 -0.60 -3.31 -18.36
CA GLN A 36 0.59 -2.66 -18.90
C GLN A 36 1.85 -2.71 -18.01
N LEU A 37 1.82 -3.38 -16.85
CA LEU A 37 2.97 -3.55 -15.96
C LEU A 37 3.74 -4.82 -16.34
N PRO A 38 5.03 -4.73 -16.73
CA PRO A 38 5.77 -5.93 -17.11
C PRO A 38 6.23 -6.71 -15.88
N TYR A 39 6.59 -7.98 -16.05
CA TYR A 39 7.04 -8.88 -14.97
C TYR A 39 8.10 -8.27 -14.03
N TRP A 40 9.05 -7.49 -14.57
CA TRP A 40 10.10 -6.84 -13.77
C TRP A 40 9.57 -5.82 -12.74
N GLY A 41 8.44 -5.18 -13.03
CA GLY A 41 7.81 -4.14 -12.23
C GLY A 41 6.99 -4.77 -11.12
N VAL A 42 6.39 -5.93 -11.39
CA VAL A 42 5.78 -6.79 -10.36
C VAL A 42 6.83 -7.23 -9.36
N LEU A 43 7.97 -7.76 -9.82
CA LEU A 43 9.06 -8.20 -8.93
C LEU A 43 9.62 -7.04 -8.11
N LEU A 44 9.77 -5.86 -8.72
CA LEU A 44 10.22 -4.66 -8.03
C LEU A 44 9.19 -4.19 -6.98
N ALA A 45 7.89 -4.21 -7.29
CA ALA A 45 6.84 -3.89 -6.33
C ALA A 45 6.84 -4.85 -5.12
N VAL A 46 6.97 -6.16 -5.36
CA VAL A 46 7.08 -7.16 -4.29
C VAL A 46 8.33 -6.93 -3.45
N GLY A 47 9.48 -6.63 -4.07
CA GLY A 47 10.72 -6.31 -3.36
C GLY A 47 10.59 -5.08 -2.46
N LEU A 48 9.97 -4.00 -2.97
CA LEU A 48 9.69 -2.81 -2.17
C LEU A 48 8.73 -3.12 -1.01
N ALA A 49 7.65 -3.84 -1.28
CA ALA A 49 6.70 -4.22 -0.25
C ALA A 49 7.39 -5.01 0.88
N LEU A 50 8.20 -6.02 0.55
CA LEU A 50 8.93 -6.81 1.56
C LEU A 50 9.92 -5.96 2.37
N MET A 51 10.65 -5.07 1.70
CA MET A 51 11.65 -4.21 2.34
C MET A 51 11.00 -3.17 3.27
N PHE A 52 9.89 -2.56 2.85
CA PHE A 52 9.22 -1.51 3.63
C PHE A 52 8.21 -2.05 4.64
N THR A 53 7.70 -3.28 4.51
CA THR A 53 6.75 -3.87 5.48
C THR A 53 7.31 -3.90 6.89
N LEU A 54 8.58 -4.31 7.06
CA LEU A 54 9.20 -4.39 8.38
C LEU A 54 9.36 -3.02 9.07
N PRO A 55 10.04 -2.02 8.47
CA PRO A 55 10.23 -0.72 9.12
C PRO A 55 8.90 0.02 9.34
N VAL A 56 7.98 -0.03 8.37
CA VAL A 56 6.66 0.61 8.52
C VAL A 56 5.83 -0.11 9.58
N GLY A 57 5.90 -1.44 9.65
CA GLY A 57 5.24 -2.22 10.69
C GLY A 57 5.74 -1.88 12.10
N VAL A 58 7.06 -1.69 12.27
CA VAL A 58 7.65 -1.25 13.54
C VAL A 58 7.20 0.16 13.91
N LEU A 59 7.22 1.10 12.96
CA LEU A 59 6.75 2.46 13.18
C LEU A 59 5.26 2.51 13.55
N ALA A 60 4.43 1.75 12.83
CA ALA A 60 3.00 1.66 13.12
C ALA A 60 2.75 1.04 14.50
N ALA A 61 3.56 0.06 14.91
CA ALA A 61 3.43 -0.57 16.23
C ALA A 61 3.81 0.37 17.39
N THR A 62 4.77 1.28 17.19
CA THR A 62 5.26 2.19 18.24
C THR A 62 4.52 3.52 18.28
N THR A 63 4.26 4.12 17.12
CA THR A 63 3.68 5.47 17.00
C THR A 63 2.18 5.46 16.69
N ASN A 64 1.63 4.30 16.34
CA ASN A 64 0.27 4.16 15.80
C ASN A 64 0.01 5.02 14.55
N GLN A 65 1.08 5.42 13.84
CA GLN A 65 1.00 6.12 12.56
C GLN A 65 1.56 5.24 11.44
N GLN A 66 0.83 5.22 10.32
CA GLN A 66 1.26 4.54 9.10
C GLN A 66 1.72 5.61 8.09
N PRO A 67 3.03 5.75 7.82
CA PRO A 67 3.51 6.68 6.81
C PRO A 67 2.95 6.32 5.42
N GLU A 68 2.38 7.32 4.74
CA GLU A 68 1.85 7.16 3.38
C GLU A 68 2.98 7.07 2.34
N LEU A 69 3.47 5.84 2.10
CA LEU A 69 4.48 5.57 1.06
C LEU A 69 3.90 5.54 -0.37
N ASN A 70 2.60 5.80 -0.53
CA ASN A 70 1.90 5.86 -1.83
C ASN A 70 2.67 6.68 -2.87
N VAL A 71 3.00 7.93 -2.53
CA VAL A 71 3.65 8.88 -3.44
C VAL A 71 5.04 8.39 -3.85
N ILE A 72 5.79 7.76 -2.95
CA ILE A 72 7.14 7.27 -3.24
C ILE A 72 7.08 6.13 -4.26
N THR A 73 6.14 5.19 -4.09
CA THR A 73 5.98 4.08 -5.04
C THR A 73 5.57 4.58 -6.42
N GLU A 74 4.66 5.56 -6.50
CA GLU A 74 4.23 6.17 -7.75
C GLU A 74 5.37 6.96 -8.42
N LEU A 75 6.22 7.61 -7.63
CA LEU A 75 7.38 8.35 -8.13
C LEU A 75 8.46 7.42 -8.71
N ILE A 76 8.74 6.29 -8.06
CA ILE A 76 9.73 5.30 -8.55
C ILE A 76 9.30 4.77 -9.92
N ILE A 77 8.08 4.23 -10.03
CA ILE A 77 7.60 3.67 -11.30
C ILE A 77 7.36 4.76 -12.34
N GLY A 78 6.92 5.95 -11.94
CA GLY A 78 6.76 7.10 -12.84
C GLY A 78 8.07 7.54 -13.50
N TYR A 79 9.21 7.42 -12.82
CA TYR A 79 10.53 7.67 -13.42
C TYR A 79 11.02 6.52 -14.29
N MET A 80 10.78 5.27 -13.89
CA MET A 80 11.27 4.09 -14.60
C MET A 80 10.42 3.74 -15.84
N TYR A 81 9.11 3.95 -15.76
CA TYR A 81 8.14 3.55 -16.77
C TYR A 81 7.05 4.61 -17.00
N PRO A 82 7.43 5.81 -17.49
CA PRO A 82 6.50 6.92 -17.69
C PRO A 82 5.52 6.66 -18.83
N GLY A 83 4.39 7.39 -18.80
CA GLY A 83 3.41 7.43 -19.88
C GLY A 83 2.31 6.37 -19.77
N ARG A 84 2.29 5.58 -18.69
CA ARG A 84 1.32 4.49 -18.50
C ARG A 84 0.58 4.60 -17.18
N LEU A 85 -0.70 4.97 -17.26
CA LEU A 85 -1.60 5.10 -16.11
C LEU A 85 -1.77 3.77 -15.37
N LEU A 86 -2.14 2.72 -16.10
CA LEU A 86 -2.50 1.43 -15.52
C LEU A 86 -1.31 0.78 -14.83
N ALA A 87 -0.12 0.86 -15.44
CA ALA A 87 1.10 0.34 -14.83
C ALA A 87 1.40 1.02 -13.48
N ASN A 88 1.20 2.33 -13.37
CA ASN A 88 1.41 3.07 -12.12
C ASN A 88 0.42 2.64 -11.03
N VAL A 89 -0.87 2.58 -11.36
CA VAL A 89 -1.92 2.12 -10.43
C VAL A 89 -1.63 0.72 -9.91
N THR A 90 -1.30 -0.21 -10.81
CA THR A 90 -1.00 -1.60 -10.49
C THR A 90 0.24 -1.70 -9.61
N PHE A 91 1.29 -0.94 -9.93
CA PHE A 91 2.51 -0.92 -9.13
C PHE A 91 2.28 -0.37 -7.72
N LYS A 92 1.53 0.73 -7.56
CA LYS A 92 1.15 1.25 -6.25
C LYS A 92 0.37 0.23 -5.43
N ASN A 93 -0.62 -0.43 -6.03
CA ASN A 93 -1.42 -1.42 -5.33
C ASN A 93 -0.57 -2.60 -4.84
N TYR A 94 0.35 -3.11 -5.67
CA TYR A 94 1.23 -4.20 -5.26
C TYR A 94 2.39 -3.78 -4.36
N GLY A 95 2.82 -2.51 -4.38
CA GLY A 95 3.93 -2.00 -3.56
C GLY A 95 3.51 -1.46 -2.20
N TYR A 96 2.35 -0.80 -2.10
CA TYR A 96 1.89 -0.12 -0.89
C TYR A 96 0.62 -0.74 -0.29
N THR A 97 -0.43 -0.97 -1.10
CA THR A 97 -1.70 -1.48 -0.57
C THR A 97 -1.52 -2.89 0.02
N SER A 98 -0.70 -3.72 -0.64
CA SER A 98 -0.28 -5.03 -0.13
C SER A 98 0.44 -4.96 1.23
N MET A 99 1.34 -3.98 1.40
CA MET A 99 2.06 -3.74 2.66
C MET A 99 1.10 -3.33 3.77
N SER A 100 0.17 -2.41 3.47
CA SER A 100 -0.87 -1.97 4.42
C SER A 100 -1.73 -3.16 4.86
N GLN A 101 -2.11 -4.03 3.92
CA GLN A 101 -2.84 -5.26 4.23
C GLN A 101 -2.03 -6.23 5.10
N ALA A 102 -0.70 -6.35 4.87
CA ALA A 102 0.17 -7.18 5.69
C ALA A 102 0.28 -6.67 7.14
N ILE A 103 0.33 -5.35 7.34
CA ILE A 103 0.34 -4.75 8.69
C ILE A 103 -1.00 -5.00 9.39
N SER A 104 -2.13 -4.80 8.71
CA SER A 104 -3.46 -5.12 9.26
C SER A 104 -3.57 -6.59 9.64
N PHE A 105 -3.08 -7.49 8.79
CA PHE A 105 -3.04 -8.93 9.06
C PHE A 105 -2.21 -9.28 10.31
N LEU A 106 -1.04 -8.63 10.50
CA LEU A 106 -0.23 -8.79 11.71
C LEU A 106 -0.94 -8.23 12.96
N SER A 107 -1.64 -7.10 12.83
CA SER A 107 -2.44 -6.52 13.91
C SER A 107 -3.54 -7.49 14.38
N ASP A 108 -4.22 -8.14 13.43
CA ASP A 108 -5.23 -9.14 13.73
C ASP A 108 -4.62 -10.38 14.44
N PHE A 109 -3.43 -10.84 14.04
CA PHE A 109 -2.74 -11.92 14.76
C PHE A 109 -2.42 -11.52 16.21
N LYS A 110 -2.01 -10.27 16.42
CA LYS A 110 -1.75 -9.74 17.77
C LYS A 110 -3.04 -9.71 18.59
N LEU A 111 -4.15 -9.27 18.02
CA LEU A 111 -5.46 -9.31 18.65
C LEU A 111 -5.89 -10.74 18.99
N GLY A 112 -5.75 -11.68 18.04
CA GLY A 112 -6.05 -13.10 18.23
C GLY A 112 -5.25 -13.72 19.38
N HIS A 113 -3.97 -13.35 19.50
CA HIS A 113 -3.13 -13.73 20.63
C HIS A 113 -3.67 -13.20 21.97
N TYR A 114 -4.11 -11.93 22.03
CA TYR A 114 -4.74 -11.36 23.23
C TYR A 114 -6.06 -12.06 23.59
N MET A 115 -6.86 -12.45 22.60
CA MET A 115 -8.13 -13.16 22.79
C MET A 115 -7.97 -14.67 23.02
N LYS A 116 -6.73 -15.19 23.05
CA LYS A 116 -6.41 -16.62 23.21
C LYS A 116 -7.02 -17.53 22.13
N ILE A 117 -7.15 -17.01 20.90
CA ILE A 117 -7.60 -17.79 19.75
C ILE A 117 -6.43 -18.63 19.20
N PRO A 118 -6.63 -19.90 18.84
CA PRO A 118 -5.60 -20.71 18.18
C PRO A 118 -5.13 -20.06 16.87
N PRO A 119 -3.81 -19.92 16.64
CA PRO A 119 -3.27 -19.15 15.53
C PRO A 119 -3.54 -19.81 14.16
N LYS A 120 -3.66 -21.15 14.10
CA LYS A 120 -4.07 -21.87 12.89
C LYS A 120 -5.48 -21.52 12.43
N SER A 121 -6.42 -21.43 13.37
CA SER A 121 -7.79 -21.02 13.04
C SER A 121 -7.84 -19.56 12.60
N MET A 122 -7.04 -18.69 13.23
CA MET A 122 -6.95 -17.28 12.84
C MET A 122 -6.49 -17.13 11.38
N PHE A 123 -5.43 -17.85 10.99
CA PHE A 123 -4.92 -17.84 9.61
C PHE A 123 -5.98 -18.27 8.59
N VAL A 124 -6.70 -19.36 8.85
CA VAL A 124 -7.75 -19.87 7.94
C VAL A 124 -8.90 -18.87 7.83
N VAL A 125 -9.36 -18.30 8.95
CA VAL A 125 -10.43 -17.30 8.97
C VAL A 125 -10.05 -16.05 8.20
N GLN A 126 -8.81 -15.58 8.32
CA GLN A 126 -8.33 -14.42 7.56
C GLN A 126 -8.30 -14.68 6.05
N ILE A 127 -7.85 -15.87 5.61
CA ILE A 127 -7.86 -16.22 4.19
C ILE A 127 -9.29 -16.27 3.66
N VAL A 128 -10.18 -16.99 4.35
CA VAL A 128 -11.59 -17.12 3.94
C VAL A 128 -12.26 -15.74 3.95
N GLY A 129 -12.03 -14.94 4.98
CA GLY A 129 -12.54 -13.57 5.07
C GLY A 129 -12.05 -12.68 3.93
N THR A 130 -10.78 -12.78 3.56
CA THR A 130 -10.20 -12.04 2.42
C THR A 130 -10.82 -12.47 1.09
N LEU A 131 -11.06 -13.77 0.88
CA LEU A 131 -11.70 -14.29 -0.33
C LEU A 131 -13.16 -13.83 -0.46
N ILE A 132 -13.92 -13.88 0.65
CA ILE A 132 -15.31 -13.40 0.67
C ILE A 132 -15.34 -11.89 0.43
N SER A 133 -14.52 -11.13 1.17
CA SER A 133 -14.46 -9.67 1.06
C SER A 133 -14.09 -9.22 -0.35
N SER A 134 -13.04 -9.79 -0.95
CA SER A 134 -12.64 -9.46 -2.33
C SER A 134 -13.73 -9.81 -3.35
N SER A 135 -14.41 -10.94 -3.20
CA SER A 135 -15.50 -11.35 -4.09
C SER A 135 -16.70 -10.40 -4.00
N VAL A 136 -17.09 -10.00 -2.78
CA VAL A 136 -18.18 -9.06 -2.55
C VAL A 136 -17.82 -7.67 -3.10
N TYR A 137 -16.62 -7.16 -2.81
CA TYR A 137 -16.18 -5.86 -3.34
C TYR A 137 -16.17 -5.84 -4.86
N PHE A 138 -15.64 -6.88 -5.50
CA PHE A 138 -15.64 -6.98 -6.96
C PHE A 138 -17.06 -7.06 -7.52
N GLY A 139 -17.92 -7.91 -6.94
CA GLY A 139 -19.31 -8.07 -7.37
C GLY A 139 -20.13 -6.79 -7.23
N THR A 140 -20.02 -6.10 -6.10
CA THR A 140 -20.70 -4.81 -5.87
C THR A 140 -20.18 -3.75 -6.82
N GLY A 141 -18.87 -3.66 -7.03
CA GLY A 141 -18.29 -2.72 -8.00
C GLY A 141 -18.79 -2.97 -9.42
N TRP A 142 -18.79 -4.22 -9.86
CA TRP A 142 -19.30 -4.62 -11.17
C TRP A 142 -20.79 -4.31 -11.35
N TRP A 143 -21.60 -4.65 -10.34
CA TRP A 143 -23.04 -4.37 -10.34
C TRP A 143 -23.33 -2.88 -10.43
N LEU A 144 -22.60 -2.07 -9.65
CA LEU A 144 -22.78 -0.63 -9.62
C LEU A 144 -22.39 0.02 -10.95
N LEU A 145 -21.26 -0.37 -11.54
CA LEU A 145 -20.80 0.11 -12.85
C LEU A 145 -21.75 -0.26 -14.00
N THR A 146 -22.48 -1.37 -13.88
CA THR A 146 -23.42 -1.82 -14.93
C THR A 146 -24.82 -1.25 -14.74
N SER A 147 -25.24 -0.96 -13.51
CA SER A 147 -26.61 -0.54 -13.19
C SER A 147 -26.82 0.98 -13.15
N VAL A 148 -25.78 1.75 -12.82
CA VAL A 148 -25.85 3.21 -12.73
C VAL A 148 -25.14 3.81 -13.94
N GLU A 149 -25.92 4.39 -14.85
CA GLU A 149 -25.40 5.06 -16.03
C GLU A 149 -24.68 6.37 -15.64
N ASN A 150 -23.50 6.61 -16.22
CA ASN A 150 -22.65 7.78 -15.94
C ASN A 150 -22.25 7.97 -14.46
N ILE A 151 -22.03 6.87 -13.75
CA ILE A 151 -21.48 6.92 -12.39
C ILE A 151 -20.19 7.74 -12.32
N CYS A 152 -20.01 8.52 -11.25
CA CYS A 152 -18.88 9.43 -11.05
C CYS A 152 -18.80 10.64 -12.01
N ASP A 153 -19.78 10.84 -12.93
CA ASP A 153 -19.85 12.04 -13.77
C ASP A 153 -20.93 13.00 -13.26
N PRO A 154 -20.58 14.00 -12.42
CA PRO A 154 -21.55 14.90 -11.80
C PRO A 154 -22.34 15.73 -12.82
N SER A 155 -21.87 15.84 -14.08
CA SER A 155 -22.56 16.59 -15.12
C SER A 155 -23.71 15.82 -15.78
N LYS A 156 -23.68 14.48 -15.70
CA LYS A 156 -24.68 13.59 -16.32
C LYS A 156 -25.54 12.85 -15.30
N LEU A 157 -25.28 13.07 -14.01
CA LEU A 157 -26.03 12.50 -12.91
C LEU A 157 -27.27 13.35 -12.58
N PRO A 158 -28.35 12.74 -12.05
CA PRO A 158 -29.50 13.48 -11.56
C PRO A 158 -29.11 14.47 -10.44
N GLU A 159 -29.76 15.63 -10.39
CA GLU A 159 -29.53 16.60 -9.31
C GLU A 159 -29.78 15.95 -7.93
N GLY A 160 -28.77 16.00 -7.05
CA GLY A 160 -28.81 15.38 -5.73
C GLY A 160 -28.33 13.93 -5.65
N SER A 161 -27.76 13.36 -6.72
CA SER A 161 -27.17 12.01 -6.65
C SER A 161 -25.96 11.96 -5.70
N GLN A 162 -25.84 10.87 -4.94
CA GLN A 162 -24.72 10.64 -4.02
C GLN A 162 -23.49 10.01 -4.71
N TRP A 163 -23.56 9.75 -6.02
CA TRP A 163 -22.58 8.98 -6.78
C TRP A 163 -21.46 9.83 -7.38
N THR A 164 -20.92 10.77 -6.59
CA THR A 164 -19.89 11.73 -7.03
C THR A 164 -18.45 11.22 -6.90
N CYS A 165 -18.24 10.02 -6.36
CA CYS A 165 -16.96 9.28 -6.33
C CYS A 165 -15.67 10.07 -6.03
N PRO A 166 -15.63 10.97 -5.04
CA PRO A 166 -14.48 11.86 -4.83
C PRO A 166 -13.16 11.11 -4.58
N GLY A 167 -13.21 9.97 -3.89
CA GLY A 167 -12.02 9.14 -3.64
C GLY A 167 -11.43 8.51 -4.90
N VAL A 168 -12.30 8.08 -5.84
CA VAL A 168 -11.86 7.48 -7.11
C VAL A 168 -11.25 8.55 -8.01
N ASP A 169 -11.82 9.75 -8.03
CA ASP A 169 -11.28 10.88 -8.79
C ASP A 169 -9.90 11.31 -8.31
N VAL A 170 -9.70 11.39 -6.99
CA VAL A 170 -8.37 11.69 -6.42
C VAL A 170 -7.37 10.61 -6.82
N PHE A 171 -7.75 9.33 -6.73
CA PHE A 171 -6.88 8.22 -7.12
C PHE A 171 -6.55 8.25 -8.62
N TYR A 172 -7.54 8.54 -9.48
CA TYR A 172 -7.38 8.68 -10.91
C TYR A 172 -6.45 9.86 -11.27
N ASN A 173 -6.72 11.04 -10.72
CA ASN A 173 -5.93 12.24 -10.95
C ASN A 173 -4.47 12.07 -10.49
N ALA A 174 -4.24 11.46 -9.32
CA ALA A 174 -2.90 11.12 -8.85
C ALA A 174 -2.19 10.18 -9.84
N SER A 175 -2.89 9.16 -10.33
CA SER A 175 -2.34 8.20 -11.28
C SER A 175 -1.99 8.84 -12.63
N VAL A 176 -2.77 9.82 -13.08
CA VAL A 176 -2.48 10.62 -14.29
C VAL A 176 -1.23 11.46 -14.08
N ILE A 177 -1.14 12.16 -12.96
CA ILE A 177 0.00 13.03 -12.59
C ILE A 177 1.30 12.21 -12.53
N TRP A 178 1.31 11.15 -11.71
CA TRP A 178 2.54 10.40 -11.45
C TRP A 178 2.87 9.36 -12.52
N GLY A 179 1.86 8.84 -13.23
CA GLY A 179 2.03 7.78 -14.23
C GLY A 179 2.12 8.30 -15.66
N VAL A 180 1.13 9.08 -16.11
CA VAL A 180 1.02 9.52 -17.52
C VAL A 180 1.91 10.73 -17.80
N VAL A 181 1.78 11.79 -17.01
CA VAL A 181 2.64 12.98 -17.14
C VAL A 181 4.06 12.63 -16.70
N GLY A 182 4.14 11.89 -15.60
CA GLY A 182 5.38 11.41 -15.03
C GLY A 182 6.11 12.50 -14.22
N PRO A 183 6.86 12.10 -13.18
CA PRO A 183 7.55 13.04 -12.30
C PRO A 183 8.61 13.88 -13.03
N MET A 184 9.18 13.39 -14.14
CA MET A 184 10.18 14.14 -14.91
C MET A 184 9.62 15.43 -15.55
N ARG A 185 8.35 15.43 -15.98
CA ARG A 185 7.72 16.61 -16.60
C ARG A 185 7.07 17.54 -15.59
N MET A 186 6.75 17.06 -14.39
CA MET A 186 6.08 17.87 -13.37
C MET A 186 7.06 18.39 -12.31
N PHE A 187 7.94 17.51 -11.81
CA PHE A 187 8.91 17.78 -10.74
C PHE A 187 10.38 17.71 -11.21
N GLY A 188 10.64 17.30 -12.46
CA GLY A 188 12.00 17.29 -13.02
C GLY A 188 12.42 18.63 -13.61
N ARG A 189 13.55 18.64 -14.34
CA ARG A 189 14.13 19.84 -14.97
C ARG A 189 13.20 20.54 -15.97
N LEU A 190 12.25 19.79 -16.54
CA LEU A 190 11.29 20.27 -17.53
C LEU A 190 9.98 20.78 -16.90
N GLY A 191 9.83 20.66 -15.58
CA GLY A 191 8.60 20.97 -14.87
C GLY A 191 8.64 22.24 -14.04
N LEU A 192 7.47 22.86 -13.85
CA LEU A 192 7.28 24.06 -13.03
C LEU A 192 7.53 23.81 -11.54
N TYR A 193 7.37 22.57 -11.07
CA TYR A 193 7.45 22.21 -9.64
C TYR A 193 8.78 21.58 -9.22
N SER A 194 9.87 21.82 -9.96
CA SER A 194 11.18 21.23 -9.64
C SER A 194 11.68 21.57 -8.23
N LYS A 195 11.32 22.75 -7.72
CA LYS A 195 11.66 23.19 -6.35
C LYS A 195 10.94 22.39 -5.25
N MET A 196 9.85 21.68 -5.58
CA MET A 196 9.12 20.88 -4.60
C MET A 196 9.96 19.71 -4.07
N ASN A 197 10.90 19.18 -4.87
CA ASN A 197 11.75 18.08 -4.44
C ASN A 197 12.67 18.46 -3.26
N TYR A 198 12.95 19.75 -3.03
CA TYR A 198 13.70 20.19 -1.85
C TYR A 198 12.96 19.90 -0.54
N PHE A 199 11.63 19.76 -0.56
CA PHE A 199 10.89 19.36 0.63
C PHE A 199 11.20 17.93 1.08
N PHE A 200 11.69 17.04 0.22
CA PHE A 200 12.22 15.74 0.66
C PHE A 200 13.47 15.91 1.54
N LEU A 201 14.34 16.87 1.22
CA LEU A 201 15.50 17.20 2.05
C LEU A 201 15.09 17.87 3.37
N VAL A 202 14.10 18.76 3.32
CA VAL A 202 13.52 19.34 4.53
C VAL A 202 12.91 18.25 5.41
N GLY A 203 12.17 17.30 4.84
CA GLY A 203 11.61 16.16 5.56
C GLY A 203 12.68 15.24 6.16
N LEU A 204 13.81 15.05 5.47
CA LEU A 204 14.94 14.28 5.99
C LEU A 204 15.64 14.99 7.16
N LEU A 205 15.75 16.31 7.09
CA LEU A 205 16.46 17.11 8.09
C LEU A 205 15.58 17.55 9.25
N ALA A 206 14.27 17.66 9.09
CA ALA A 206 13.33 18.13 10.11
C ALA A 206 13.34 17.31 11.41
N PRO A 207 13.56 15.98 11.42
CA PRO A 207 13.69 15.20 12.65
C PRO A 207 14.98 15.50 13.41
N VAL A 208 16.03 16.00 12.76
CA VAL A 208 17.37 16.18 13.38
C VAL A 208 17.35 17.24 14.48
N PRO A 209 16.77 18.45 14.30
CA PRO A 209 16.62 19.42 15.38
C PRO A 209 15.80 18.88 16.57
N VAL A 210 14.73 18.14 16.30
CA VAL A 210 13.88 17.54 17.34
C VAL A 210 14.64 16.48 18.12
N TRP A 211 15.43 15.64 17.42
CA TRP A 211 16.28 14.63 18.02
C TRP A 211 17.36 15.25 18.93
N ILE A 212 18.04 16.30 18.45
CA ILE A 212 19.04 17.03 19.24
C ILE A 212 18.39 17.68 20.47
N TYR A 213 17.19 18.25 20.32
CA TYR A 213 16.44 18.81 21.44
C TYR A 213 16.11 17.73 22.48
N ILE A 214 15.60 16.56 22.07
CA ILE A 214 15.30 15.45 22.99
C ILE A 214 16.58 14.98 23.70
N LEU A 215 17.69 14.82 22.98
CA LEU A 215 18.98 14.45 23.57
C LEU A 215 19.48 15.49 24.58
N SER A 216 19.21 16.77 24.37
CA SER A 216 19.58 17.83 25.33
C SER A 216 18.73 17.84 26.60
N GLN A 217 17.58 17.15 26.60
CA GLN A 217 16.65 17.05 27.73
C GLN A 217 16.84 15.77 28.57
N VAL A 218 17.64 14.80 28.11
CA VAL A 218 17.92 13.55 28.85
C VAL A 218 19.32 13.65 29.49
N PRO A 219 19.42 14.01 30.79
CA PRO A 219 20.69 14.03 31.49
C PRO A 219 21.03 12.61 31.93
N GLY A 220 21.91 11.95 31.18
CA GLY A 220 22.90 11.02 31.73
C GLY A 220 22.47 9.77 32.52
N GLU A 221 21.23 9.28 32.42
CA GLU A 221 20.88 7.94 32.92
C GLU A 221 20.17 7.10 31.84
N ASP A 222 20.87 6.03 31.45
CA ASP A 222 20.45 4.82 30.74
C ASP A 222 19.61 4.95 29.46
N VAL A 223 20.34 5.02 28.34
CA VAL A 223 19.86 4.84 26.96
C VAL A 223 19.39 3.38 26.68
N ASP A 224 19.48 2.47 27.66
CA ASP A 224 19.18 1.05 27.49
C ASP A 224 17.71 0.64 27.73
N GLN A 225 16.81 1.57 28.12
CA GLN A 225 15.41 1.24 28.43
C GLN A 225 14.36 1.63 27.37
N VAL A 226 14.78 2.06 26.18
CA VAL A 226 13.84 2.31 25.06
C VAL A 226 13.93 1.19 24.03
N HIS A 227 13.58 -0.03 24.44
CA HIS A 227 13.25 -1.15 23.54
C HIS A 227 12.09 -1.98 24.08
#